data_AF-A0A1Y2FCQ6-F1
#
_entry.id   AF-A0A1Y2FCQ6-F1
#
_cell.length_a   1.000
_cell.length_b   1.000
_cell.length_c   1.000
_cell.angle_alpha   90.00
_cell.angle_beta   90.00
_cell.angle_gamma   90.00
#
_symmetry.space_group_name_H-M   'P 1'
#
loop_
_entity.id
_entity.type
_entity.pdbx_description
1 polymer ?
#
loop_
_entity_poly.entity_id
_entity_poly.type
_entity_poly.pdbx_seq_one_letter_code
_entity_poly.pdbx_strand_id
1 'polypeptide(L)'
;MVVAQLSNQKIFEKIVEIIFSNWTALQLAVDHSLAGLKTHEYYQNLYEEVINIFNVYKDQVEVSDLNDNFVDFFSEIFNMDVEDGSPRQVGMLLVDAYKRTFIENTGMQVYNALIAKGKSNSSKLSKV
;
A
#
# COMPACT_ATOMS: atom_id res chain seq x y z
N MET A 1 5.71 30.90 -10.79
CA MET A 1 6.00 29.75 -9.90
C MET A 1 5.55 28.50 -10.62
N VAL A 2 6.48 27.66 -11.05
CA VAL A 2 6.16 26.33 -11.59
C VAL A 2 5.87 25.46 -10.36
N VAL A 3 4.61 25.09 -10.15
CA VAL A 3 4.26 24.07 -9.16
C VAL A 3 4.97 22.80 -9.63
N ALA A 4 5.94 22.29 -8.87
CA ALA A 4 6.65 21.06 -9.24
C ALA A 4 5.62 19.93 -9.32
N GLN A 5 5.23 19.54 -10.54
CA GLN A 5 4.40 18.36 -10.75
C GLN A 5 5.21 17.14 -10.31
N LEU A 6 4.72 16.44 -9.30
CA LEU A 6 5.24 15.13 -8.92
C LEU A 6 5.12 14.20 -10.14
N SER A 7 6.16 13.42 -10.44
CA SER A 7 6.08 12.40 -11.48
C SER A 7 5.04 11.34 -11.10
N ASN A 8 4.44 10.70 -12.10
CA ASN A 8 3.51 9.57 -11.89
C ASN A 8 4.14 8.50 -10.98
N GLN A 9 5.44 8.25 -11.14
CA GLN A 9 6.21 7.37 -10.25
C GLN A 9 6.10 7.79 -8.78
N LYS A 10 6.43 9.05 -8.46
CA LYS A 10 6.37 9.57 -7.08
C LYS A 10 4.95 9.62 -6.54
N ILE A 11 3.95 9.83 -7.39
CA ILE A 11 2.54 9.81 -7.01
C ILE A 11 2.14 8.38 -6.61
N PHE A 12 2.51 7.38 -7.42
CA PHE A 12 2.20 6.00 -7.14
C PHE A 12 2.88 5.51 -5.85
N GLU A 13 4.18 5.76 -5.69
CA GLU A 13 4.95 5.47 -4.47
C GLU A 13 4.24 6.00 -3.21
N LYS A 14 3.83 7.27 -3.24
CA LYS A 14 3.08 7.90 -2.13
C LYS A 14 1.70 7.27 -1.88
N ILE A 15 1.03 6.77 -2.91
CA ILE A 15 -0.24 6.05 -2.75
C ILE A 15 0.01 4.70 -2.08
N VAL A 16 1.04 3.96 -2.49
CA VAL A 16 1.43 2.68 -1.88
C VAL A 16 1.77 2.87 -0.40
N GLU A 17 2.56 3.89 -0.05
CA GLU A 17 2.86 4.26 1.34
C GLU A 17 1.58 4.43 2.18
N ILE A 18 0.59 5.14 1.66
CA ILE A 18 -0.68 5.38 2.37
C ILE A 18 -1.53 4.11 2.48
N ILE A 19 -1.55 3.27 1.44
CA ILE A 19 -2.28 2.00 1.47
C ILE A 19 -1.68 1.11 2.58
N PHE A 20 -0.36 0.98 2.61
CA PHE A 20 0.34 0.16 3.61
C PHE A 20 0.19 0.71 5.02
N SER A 21 0.26 2.03 5.21
CA SER A 21 0.05 2.65 6.52
C SER A 21 -1.38 2.47 7.05
N ASN A 22 -2.34 2.23 6.18
CA ASN A 22 -3.74 2.00 6.54
C ASN A 22 -4.11 0.52 6.60
N TRP A 23 -3.20 -0.38 6.23
CA TRP A 23 -3.46 -1.81 6.28
C TRP A 23 -3.26 -2.35 7.69
N THR A 24 -4.36 -2.57 8.40
CA THR A 24 -4.34 -2.96 9.83
C THR A 24 -3.48 -4.18 10.11
N ALA A 25 -3.55 -5.24 9.31
CA ALA A 25 -2.71 -6.42 9.52
C ALA A 25 -1.21 -6.08 9.46
N LEU A 26 -0.80 -5.26 8.48
CA LEU A 26 0.59 -4.83 8.34
C LEU A 26 1.03 -3.94 9.50
N GLN A 27 0.16 -3.03 9.94
CA GLN A 27 0.45 -2.17 11.10
C GLN A 27 0.58 -2.99 12.39
N LEU A 28 -0.30 -3.97 12.62
CA LEU A 28 -0.18 -4.89 13.75
C LEU A 28 1.13 -5.67 13.71
N ALA A 29 1.53 -6.17 12.53
CA ALA A 29 2.79 -6.87 12.39
C ALA A 29 4.01 -6.00 12.74
N VAL A 30 3.99 -4.74 12.32
CA VAL A 30 5.04 -3.74 12.62
C VAL A 30 5.04 -3.36 14.10
N ASP A 31 3.88 -2.98 14.64
CA ASP A 31 3.72 -2.51 16.03
C ASP A 31 4.13 -3.59 17.04
N HIS A 32 3.81 -4.85 16.76
CA HIS A 32 4.18 -5.98 17.60
C HIS A 32 5.55 -6.59 17.26
N SER A 33 6.28 -6.03 16.29
CA SER A 33 7.59 -6.53 15.85
C SER A 33 7.57 -8.04 15.58
N LEU A 34 6.60 -8.51 14.79
CA LEU A 34 6.37 -9.95 14.59
C LEU A 34 7.56 -10.67 13.92
N ALA A 35 8.43 -9.94 13.21
CA ALA A 35 9.71 -10.45 12.69
C ALA A 35 10.93 -9.99 13.51
N GLY A 36 10.72 -9.61 14.77
CA GLY A 36 11.74 -9.11 15.68
C GLY A 36 12.41 -7.82 15.18
N LEU A 37 13.72 -7.73 15.36
CA LEU A 37 14.52 -6.55 14.98
C LEU A 37 14.49 -6.24 13.47
N LYS A 38 14.14 -7.22 12.63
CA LYS A 38 14.06 -7.09 11.18
C LYS A 38 12.70 -6.64 10.67
N THR A 39 11.70 -6.47 11.54
CA THR A 39 10.33 -6.15 11.12
C THR A 39 10.27 -4.90 10.22
N HIS A 40 11.02 -3.86 10.56
CA HIS A 40 11.08 -2.65 9.74
C HIS A 40 11.79 -2.87 8.40
N GLU A 41 12.83 -3.70 8.36
CA GLU A 41 13.52 -4.09 7.12
C GLU A 41 12.56 -4.85 6.20
N TYR A 42 11.82 -5.82 6.73
CA TYR A 42 10.84 -6.58 5.95
C TYR A 42 9.69 -5.71 5.42
N TYR A 43 9.23 -4.73 6.20
CA TYR A 43 8.26 -3.75 5.71
C TYR A 43 8.81 -2.96 4.50
N GLN A 44 10.05 -2.50 4.57
CA GLN A 44 10.67 -1.77 3.45
C GLN A 44 10.87 -2.69 2.23
N ASN A 45 11.30 -3.94 2.45
CA ASN A 45 11.45 -4.92 1.37
C ASN A 45 10.11 -5.19 0.66
N LEU A 46 9.01 -5.35 1.41
CA LEU A 46 7.67 -5.51 0.83
C LEU A 46 7.27 -4.29 -0.01
N TYR A 47 7.54 -3.08 0.50
CA TYR A 47 7.27 -1.85 -0.23
C TYR A 47 8.06 -1.81 -1.56
N GLU A 48 9.38 -2.05 -1.51
CA GLU A 48 10.24 -2.04 -2.68
C GLU A 48 9.83 -3.12 -3.69
N GLU A 49 9.46 -4.30 -3.22
CA GLU A 49 8.98 -5.41 -4.05
C GLU A 49 7.69 -5.06 -4.79
N VAL A 50 6.71 -4.47 -4.10
CA VAL A 50 5.47 -4.01 -4.74
C VAL A 50 5.76 -2.96 -5.80
N ILE A 51 6.60 -1.97 -5.50
CA ILE A 51 7.00 -0.96 -6.50
C ILE A 51 7.68 -1.63 -7.69
N ASN A 52 8.56 -2.60 -7.46
CA ASN A 52 9.25 -3.32 -8.52
C ASN A 52 8.30 -4.16 -9.39
N ILE A 53 7.34 -4.88 -8.80
CA ILE A 53 6.32 -5.66 -9.51
C ILE A 53 5.57 -4.77 -10.51
N PHE A 54 5.11 -3.59 -10.08
CA PHE A 54 4.41 -2.66 -10.97
C PHE A 54 5.32 -1.98 -11.99
N ASN A 55 6.62 -1.82 -11.71
CA ASN A 55 7.58 -1.31 -12.69
C ASN A 55 7.83 -2.33 -13.81
N VAL A 56 7.90 -3.62 -13.48
CA VAL A 56 8.19 -4.70 -14.43
C VAL A 56 6.94 -5.09 -15.22
N TYR A 57 5.86 -5.43 -14.52
CA TYR A 57 4.65 -6.01 -15.13
C TYR A 57 3.57 -4.98 -15.47
N LYS A 58 3.68 -3.76 -14.93
CA LYS A 58 2.80 -2.64 -15.26
C LYS A 58 1.33 -2.95 -15.01
N ASP A 59 0.51 -2.86 -16.04
CA ASP A 59 -0.93 -3.10 -16.02
C ASP A 59 -1.32 -4.59 -16.10
N GLN A 60 -0.32 -5.48 -16.19
CA GLN A 60 -0.51 -6.94 -16.18
C GLN A 60 -0.47 -7.55 -14.76
N VAL A 61 -0.27 -6.72 -13.73
CA VAL A 61 -0.30 -7.20 -12.34
C VAL A 61 -1.74 -7.56 -11.97
N GLU A 62 -1.96 -8.83 -11.63
CA GLU A 62 -3.26 -9.35 -11.25
C GLU A 62 -3.49 -9.30 -9.73
N VAL A 63 -4.75 -9.10 -9.35
CA VAL A 63 -5.15 -9.03 -7.93
C VAL A 63 -4.98 -10.37 -7.21
N SER A 64 -5.19 -11.49 -7.92
CA SER A 64 -4.97 -12.84 -7.36
C SER A 64 -3.52 -13.03 -6.94
N ASP A 65 -2.59 -12.63 -7.81
CA ASP A 65 -1.16 -12.85 -7.58
C ASP A 65 -0.67 -12.01 -6.41
N LEU A 66 -1.13 -10.75 -6.33
CA LEU A 66 -0.86 -9.90 -5.16
C LEU A 66 -1.46 -10.48 -3.88
N ASN A 67 -2.68 -11.01 -3.92
CA ASN A 67 -3.31 -11.63 -2.76
C ASN A 67 -2.48 -12.79 -2.23
N ASP A 68 -2.09 -13.71 -3.11
CA ASP A 68 -1.38 -14.92 -2.73
C ASP A 68 0.01 -14.56 -2.19
N ASN A 69 0.74 -13.67 -2.88
CA ASN A 69 2.04 -13.17 -2.41
C ASN A 69 1.95 -12.51 -1.03
N PHE A 70 0.89 -11.74 -0.76
CA PHE A 70 0.72 -11.11 0.53
C PHE A 70 0.38 -12.12 1.63
N VAL A 71 -0.51 -13.08 1.36
CA VAL A 71 -0.83 -14.14 2.32
C VAL A 71 0.43 -14.91 2.70
N ASP A 72 1.23 -15.30 1.70
CA ASP A 72 2.49 -16.00 1.90
C ASP A 72 3.48 -15.13 2.69
N PHE A 73 3.62 -13.84 2.35
CA PHE A 73 4.49 -12.92 3.09
C PHE A 73 4.11 -12.80 4.58
N PHE A 74 2.82 -12.65 4.89
CA PHE A 74 2.37 -12.58 6.28
C PHE A 74 2.64 -13.89 7.04
N SER A 75 2.41 -15.03 6.41
CA SER A 75 2.64 -16.34 7.02
C SER A 75 4.13 -16.61 7.23
N GLU A 76 4.95 -16.41 6.20
CA GLU A 76 6.37 -16.76 6.22
C GLU A 76 7.24 -15.77 7.02
N ILE A 77 6.93 -14.46 6.94
CA ILE A 77 7.77 -13.42 7.54
C ILE A 77 7.27 -13.01 8.92
N PHE A 78 5.94 -12.88 9.09
CA PHE A 78 5.34 -12.43 10.35
C PHE A 78 4.73 -13.54 11.17
N ASN A 79 4.71 -14.79 10.68
CA ASN A 79 4.05 -15.91 11.34
C ASN A 79 2.60 -15.54 11.74
N MET A 80 1.91 -14.87 10.81
CA MET A 80 0.57 -14.32 10.98
C MET A 80 -0.32 -14.79 9.84
N ASP A 81 -1.46 -15.39 10.17
CA ASP A 81 -2.49 -15.72 9.18
C ASP A 81 -3.43 -14.53 8.97
N VAL A 82 -3.65 -14.16 7.71
CA VAL A 82 -4.48 -13.00 7.30
C VAL A 82 -5.66 -13.47 6.45
N GLU A 83 -6.70 -13.96 7.12
CA GLU A 83 -7.90 -14.55 6.49
C GLU A 83 -9.09 -13.59 6.37
N ASP A 84 -8.92 -12.31 6.74
CA ASP A 84 -9.99 -11.31 6.73
C ASP A 84 -10.31 -10.74 5.33
N GLY A 85 -9.60 -11.23 4.30
CA GLY A 85 -9.72 -10.77 2.92
C GLY A 85 -9.04 -9.41 2.66
N SER A 86 -8.37 -8.84 3.65
CA SER A 86 -7.62 -7.59 3.47
C SER A 86 -6.46 -7.69 2.46
N PRO A 87 -5.73 -8.82 2.30
CA PRO A 87 -4.69 -8.93 1.26
C PRO A 87 -5.25 -8.68 -0.15
N ARG A 88 -6.37 -9.32 -0.48
CA ARG A 88 -7.07 -9.10 -1.76
C ARG A 88 -7.53 -7.66 -1.92
N GLN A 89 -8.09 -7.05 -0.88
CA GLN A 89 -8.55 -5.67 -0.93
C GLN A 89 -7.40 -4.70 -1.20
N VAL A 90 -6.25 -4.90 -0.55
CA VAL A 90 -5.04 -4.12 -0.80
C VAL A 90 -4.53 -4.33 -2.22
N GLY A 91 -4.49 -5.57 -2.72
CA GLY A 91 -4.17 -5.87 -4.11
C GLY A 91 -5.06 -5.10 -5.11
N MET A 92 -6.37 -5.04 -4.86
CA MET A 92 -7.31 -4.25 -5.69
C MET A 92 -6.98 -2.75 -5.66
N LEU A 93 -6.67 -2.20 -4.49
CA LEU A 93 -6.31 -0.79 -4.34
C LEU A 93 -5.02 -0.44 -5.08
N LEU A 94 -4.02 -1.32 -5.06
CA LEU A 94 -2.75 -1.12 -5.74
C LEU A 94 -2.92 -1.15 -7.27
N VAL A 95 -3.66 -2.13 -7.80
CA VAL A 95 -3.94 -2.23 -9.24
C VAL A 95 -4.75 -1.03 -9.74
N ASP A 96 -5.79 -0.61 -8.99
CA ASP A 96 -6.56 0.60 -9.33
C ASP A 96 -5.69 1.86 -9.27
N ALA A 97 -4.86 2.01 -8.23
CA ALA A 97 -3.94 3.12 -8.10
C ALA A 97 -2.94 3.20 -9.27
N TYR A 98 -2.41 2.07 -9.72
CA TYR A 98 -1.51 2.02 -10.87
C TYR A 98 -2.22 2.48 -12.14
N LYS A 99 -3.39 1.90 -12.44
CA LYS A 99 -4.20 2.26 -13.62
C LYS A 99 -4.54 3.75 -13.65
N ARG A 100 -5.02 4.28 -12.52
CA ARG A 100 -5.34 5.70 -12.38
C ARG A 100 -4.12 6.60 -12.55
N THR A 101 -2.96 6.16 -12.08
CA THR A 101 -1.74 6.98 -12.10
C THR A 101 -1.07 6.99 -13.47
N PHE A 102 -0.92 5.84 -14.11
CA PHE A 102 -0.11 5.70 -15.33
C PHE A 102 -0.93 5.64 -16.63
N ILE A 103 -2.20 5.27 -16.57
CA ILE A 103 -3.06 5.14 -17.76
C ILE A 103 -4.01 6.33 -17.83
N GLU A 104 -4.77 6.58 -16.76
CA GLU A 104 -5.80 7.62 -16.74
C GLU A 104 -5.26 9.01 -16.40
N ASN A 105 -4.03 9.11 -15.88
CA ASN A 105 -3.43 10.35 -15.38
C ASN A 105 -4.25 11.06 -14.29
N THR A 106 -5.05 10.29 -13.53
CA THR A 106 -5.86 10.74 -12.39
C THR A 106 -5.22 10.41 -11.03
N GLY A 107 -4.01 9.84 -10.99
CA GLY A 107 -3.32 9.43 -9.77
C GLY A 107 -3.22 10.50 -8.69
N MET A 108 -2.99 11.77 -9.06
CA MET A 108 -2.95 12.88 -8.09
C MET A 108 -4.30 13.08 -7.38
N GLN A 109 -5.43 12.80 -8.05
CA GLN A 109 -6.76 12.86 -7.45
C GLN A 109 -6.95 11.73 -6.43
N VAL A 110 -6.45 10.53 -6.75
CA VAL A 110 -6.44 9.38 -5.84
C VAL A 110 -5.64 9.70 -4.58
N TYR A 111 -4.40 10.16 -4.76
CA TYR A 111 -3.54 10.57 -3.65
C TYR A 111 -4.24 11.62 -2.76
N ASN A 112 -4.82 12.66 -3.37
CA ASN A 112 -5.54 13.70 -2.64
C ASN A 112 -6.78 13.17 -1.89
N ALA A 113 -7.50 12.21 -2.46
CA ALA A 113 -8.65 11.58 -1.80
C ALA A 113 -8.23 10.72 -0.60
N LEU A 114 -7.10 10.00 -0.71
CA LEU A 114 -6.57 9.16 0.37
C LEU A 114 -6.09 10.00 1.56
N ILE A 115 -5.35 11.09 1.32
CA ILE A 115 -4.94 12.01 2.40
C ILE A 115 -6.13 12.71 3.06
N ALA A 116 -7.20 13.01 2.31
CA ALA A 116 -8.40 13.64 2.84
C ALA A 116 -9.16 12.68 3.77
N LYS A 117 -9.25 11.39 3.40
CA LYS A 117 -9.83 10.35 4.26
C LYS A 117 -9.01 10.16 5.55
N GLY A 118 -7.67 10.13 5.46
CA GLY A 118 -6.78 10.06 6.63
C GLY A 118 -6.97 11.21 7.62
N LYS A 119 -7.10 12.45 7.13
CA LYS A 119 -7.38 13.64 7.98
C LYS A 119 -8.78 13.62 8.60
N SER A 120 -9.77 13.03 7.92
CA SER A 120 -11.13 12.94 8.45
C SER A 120 -11.19 11.99 9.65
N ASN A 121 -10.45 10.87 9.61
CA ASN A 121 -10.40 9.90 10.70
C ASN A 121 -9.68 10.44 11.95
N SER A 122 -8.62 11.25 11.80
CA SER A 122 -7.94 11.87 12.94
C SER A 122 -8.76 12.96 13.65
N SER A 123 -9.63 13.68 12.93
CA SER A 123 -10.52 14.69 13.54
C SER A 123 -11.74 14.12 14.27
N LYS A 124 -12.08 12.84 14.04
CA LYS A 124 -13.15 12.15 14.77
C LYS A 124 -12.65 11.57 16.10
N LEU A 125 -11.37 11.23 16.21
CA LEU A 125 -10.75 10.71 17.44
C LEU A 125 -10.48 11.79 18.50
N SER A 126 -10.48 13.09 18.15
CA SER A 126 -10.32 14.19 19.10
C SER A 126 -11.63 14.71 19.70
N LYS A 127 -12.76 14.06 19.41
CA LYS A 127 -14.10 14.45 19.87
C LYS A 127 -14.82 13.38 20.70
N VAL A 128 -14.10 12.38 21.21
CA VAL A 128 -14.65 11.38 22.14
C VAL A 128 -13.96 11.49 23.48
#